data_AF-A0A4Y3JAY4-F1
#
_entry.id   AF-A0A4Y3JAY4-F1
#
_cell.length_a   1.000
_cell.length_b   1.000
_cell.length_c   1.000
_cell.angle_alpha   90.00
_cell.angle_beta   90.00
_cell.angle_gamma   90.00
#
_symmetry.space_group_name_H-M   'P 1'
#
loop_
_entity.id
_entity.type
_entity.pdbx_description
1 polymer ?
#
loop_
_entity_poly.entity_id
_entity_poly.type
_entity_poly.pdbx_seq_one_letter_code
_entity_poly.pdbx_strand_id
1 'polypeptide(L)'
;MDQIRPFPQPDFIDQAEEEEAIRLIPAPDLKKWVVANFLTLGGPLHNPDHDHIAELLHDNEEFLAFAWASSAYTRAKRMVLGQCEKVMFQKGGWKKARQEQQMRDWFGFVPTYLITIDATFCDKANDSEFCALLEHELYHIGVERDSDGEIIYSDHTGLPKHYLAGHDVEEFIGVVKRWGANENVKRLIEVAKNPPFVSDLDISKCCGNCVIN
;
A
#
# COMPACT_ATOMS: atom_id res chain seq x y z
N MET A 1 15.93 18.76 -11.96
CA MET A 1 14.56 19.21 -12.28
C MET A 1 13.77 19.01 -11.02
N ASP A 2 13.15 20.06 -10.50
CA ASP A 2 12.24 19.93 -9.37
C ASP A 2 11.03 19.12 -9.83
N GLN A 3 10.92 17.89 -9.34
CA GLN A 3 9.83 17.01 -9.70
C GLN A 3 8.64 17.32 -8.78
N ILE A 4 7.58 17.91 -9.34
CA ILE A 4 6.34 18.19 -8.61
C ILE A 4 5.57 16.88 -8.44
N ARG A 5 5.02 16.64 -7.25
CA ARG A 5 4.18 15.46 -7.02
C ARG A 5 2.93 15.50 -7.93
N PRO A 6 2.41 14.35 -8.38
CA PRO A 6 1.22 14.30 -9.21
C PRO A 6 -0.01 14.76 -8.42
N PHE A 7 -0.91 15.46 -9.11
CA PHE A 7 -2.21 15.84 -8.58
C PHE A 7 -3.30 15.30 -9.50
N PRO A 8 -4.42 14.81 -8.95
CA PRO A 8 -5.60 14.52 -9.75
C PRO A 8 -6.08 15.78 -10.48
N GLN A 9 -6.75 15.60 -11.63
CA GLN A 9 -7.30 16.73 -12.37
C GLN A 9 -8.43 17.39 -11.55
N PRO A 10 -8.50 18.74 -11.44
CA PRO A 10 -9.54 19.42 -10.67
C PRO A 10 -10.96 18.98 -11.05
N ASP A 11 -11.25 18.92 -12.36
CA ASP A 11 -12.55 18.48 -12.88
C ASP A 11 -12.96 17.07 -12.42
N PHE A 12 -12.00 16.20 -12.10
CA PHE A 12 -12.27 14.85 -11.58
C PHE A 12 -12.68 14.86 -10.11
N ILE A 13 -12.14 15.80 -9.31
CA ILE A 13 -12.53 15.98 -7.91
C ILE A 13 -13.91 16.63 -7.83
N ASP A 14 -14.16 17.67 -8.62
CA ASP A 14 -15.43 18.40 -8.58
C ASP A 14 -16.62 17.49 -8.95
N GLN A 15 -16.43 16.58 -9.92
CA GLN A 15 -17.43 15.57 -10.29
C GLN A 15 -17.73 14.55 -9.18
N ALA A 16 -16.83 14.37 -8.22
CA ALA A 16 -17.04 13.45 -7.10
C ALA A 16 -18.16 13.94 -6.17
N GLU A 17 -18.37 15.25 -6.07
CA GLU A 17 -19.42 15.85 -5.23
C GLU A 17 -20.80 15.76 -5.90
N GLU A 18 -20.84 15.62 -7.22
CA GLU A 18 -22.07 15.58 -8.02
C GLU A 18 -22.62 14.16 -8.23
N GLU A 19 -21.80 13.12 -8.04
CA GLU A 19 -22.13 11.74 -8.41
C GLU A 19 -22.21 10.78 -7.23
N GLU A 20 -23.22 9.91 -7.25
CA GLU A 20 -23.45 8.92 -6.19
C GLU A 20 -22.45 7.75 -6.25
N ALA A 21 -21.80 7.53 -7.39
CA ALA A 21 -20.84 6.44 -7.60
C ALA A 21 -19.40 6.96 -7.64
N ILE A 22 -18.49 6.23 -6.98
CA ILE A 22 -17.05 6.50 -7.04
C ILE A 22 -16.58 6.27 -8.47
N ARG A 23 -15.95 7.30 -9.05
CA ARG A 23 -15.26 7.20 -10.34
C ARG A 23 -13.81 6.78 -10.12
N LEU A 24 -13.31 6.01 -11.07
CA LEU A 24 -11.94 5.57 -11.12
C LEU A 24 -11.34 5.96 -12.47
N ILE A 25 -10.12 6.49 -12.48
CA ILE A 25 -9.37 6.81 -13.70
C ILE A 25 -7.92 6.33 -13.59
N PRO A 26 -7.27 5.95 -14.70
CA PRO A 26 -5.85 5.59 -14.67
C PRO A 26 -4.98 6.78 -14.27
N ALA A 27 -3.92 6.52 -13.51
CA ALA A 27 -2.96 7.51 -12.99
C ALA A 27 -1.52 7.20 -13.46
N PRO A 28 -1.22 7.29 -14.77
CA PRO A 28 0.10 6.95 -15.30
C PRO A 28 1.21 7.90 -14.86
N ASP A 29 0.86 9.16 -14.56
CA ASP A 29 1.73 10.16 -13.95
C ASP A 29 2.12 9.78 -12.52
N LEU A 30 1.17 9.25 -11.74
CA LEU A 30 1.43 8.70 -10.41
C LEU A 30 2.41 7.53 -10.45
N LYS A 31 2.19 6.57 -11.37
CA LYS A 31 3.14 5.47 -11.61
C LYS A 31 4.54 6.00 -11.91
N LYS A 32 4.67 6.92 -12.87
CA LYS A 32 5.97 7.48 -13.27
C LYS A 32 6.68 8.17 -12.11
N TRP A 33 5.94 8.93 -11.29
CA TRP A 33 6.50 9.62 -10.15
C TRP A 33 6.95 8.64 -9.06
N VAL A 34 6.14 7.63 -8.73
CA VAL A 34 6.50 6.58 -7.76
C VAL A 34 7.75 5.83 -8.20
N VAL A 35 7.82 5.42 -9.48
CA VAL A 35 9.00 4.72 -10.01
C VAL A 35 10.25 5.59 -9.87
N ALA A 36 10.19 6.86 -10.27
CA ALA A 36 11.33 7.77 -10.22
C ALA A 36 11.80 8.09 -8.79
N ASN A 37 10.89 8.13 -7.82
CA ASN A 37 11.20 8.59 -6.47
C ASN A 37 11.43 7.45 -5.48
N PHE A 38 10.60 6.41 -5.47
CA PHE A 38 10.66 5.31 -4.50
C PHE A 38 11.41 4.09 -5.01
N LEU A 39 11.25 3.74 -6.28
CA LEU A 39 11.68 2.44 -6.82
C LEU A 39 12.98 2.52 -7.64
N THR A 40 13.45 3.71 -7.99
CA THR A 40 14.69 3.89 -8.75
C THR A 40 15.86 4.13 -7.78
N LEU A 41 16.94 3.36 -7.93
CA LEU A 41 18.16 3.56 -7.17
C LEU A 41 18.68 4.99 -7.36
N GLY A 42 18.92 5.70 -6.25
CA GLY A 42 19.33 7.11 -6.25
C GLY A 42 18.18 8.10 -6.45
N GLY A 43 16.93 7.62 -6.53
CA GLY A 43 15.74 8.46 -6.46
C GLY A 43 15.67 9.20 -5.11
N PRO A 44 15.07 10.41 -5.06
CA PRO A 44 15.06 11.24 -3.84
C PRO A 44 14.46 10.55 -2.61
N LEU A 45 13.52 9.63 -2.83
CA LEU A 45 12.81 8.88 -1.79
C LEU A 45 13.07 7.37 -1.90
N HIS A 46 14.19 6.95 -2.51
CA HIS A 46 14.46 5.54 -2.75
C HIS A 46 14.33 4.74 -1.45
N ASN A 47 13.63 3.60 -1.52
CA ASN A 47 13.50 2.68 -0.39
C ASN A 47 13.98 1.28 -0.81
N PRO A 48 15.08 0.77 -0.24
CA PRO A 48 15.56 -0.58 -0.51
C PRO A 48 14.55 -1.69 -0.20
N ASP A 49 13.62 -1.45 0.73
CA ASP A 49 12.55 -2.40 1.06
C ASP A 49 11.61 -2.66 -0.14
N HIS A 50 11.67 -1.84 -1.19
CA HIS A 50 10.87 -1.96 -2.41
C HIS A 50 11.70 -2.35 -3.63
N ASP A 51 12.98 -2.71 -3.47
CA ASP A 51 13.85 -3.09 -4.60
C ASP A 51 13.30 -4.31 -5.36
N HIS A 52 12.62 -5.25 -4.68
CA HIS A 52 11.96 -6.38 -5.33
C HIS A 52 10.82 -5.95 -6.27
N ILE A 53 10.14 -4.85 -5.98
CA ILE A 53 9.11 -4.27 -6.86
C ILE A 53 9.77 -3.67 -8.09
N ALA A 54 10.91 -2.99 -7.92
CA ALA A 54 11.68 -2.41 -9.00
C ALA A 54 12.21 -3.49 -9.96
N GLU A 55 12.71 -4.60 -9.43
CA GLU A 55 13.14 -5.77 -10.21
C GLU A 55 11.98 -6.34 -11.04
N LEU A 56 10.82 -6.57 -10.40
CA LEU A 56 9.62 -7.07 -11.08
C LEU A 56 9.11 -6.12 -12.17
N LEU A 57 9.20 -4.81 -11.95
CA LEU A 57 8.81 -3.78 -12.93
C LEU A 57 9.79 -3.67 -14.10
N HIS A 58 11.09 -3.85 -13.84
CA HIS A 58 12.11 -3.84 -14.89
C HIS A 58 11.87 -4.96 -15.90
N ASP A 59 11.51 -6.16 -15.41
CA ASP A 59 11.26 -7.31 -16.27
C ASP A 59 9.84 -7.34 -16.85
N ASN A 60 8.88 -6.71 -16.17
CA ASN A 60 7.51 -6.58 -16.66
C ASN A 60 6.89 -5.22 -16.29
N GLU A 61 6.83 -4.30 -17.24
CA GLU A 61 6.18 -3.00 -17.04
C GLU A 61 4.69 -3.12 -16.67
N GLU A 62 4.04 -4.24 -17.01
CA GLU A 62 2.65 -4.53 -16.66
C GLU A 62 2.46 -4.94 -15.18
N PHE A 63 3.55 -5.12 -14.42
CA PHE A 63 3.50 -5.61 -13.06
C PHE A 63 2.67 -4.70 -12.13
N LEU A 64 2.85 -3.38 -12.22
CA LEU A 64 2.19 -2.41 -11.35
C LEU A 64 1.54 -1.28 -12.16
N ALA A 65 0.29 -0.97 -11.85
CA ALA A 65 -0.44 0.18 -12.36
C ALA A 65 -1.04 1.01 -11.21
N PHE A 66 -1.39 2.26 -11.51
CA PHE A 66 -1.98 3.19 -10.55
C PHE A 66 -3.28 3.77 -11.10
N ALA A 67 -4.21 4.06 -10.19
CA ALA A 67 -5.46 4.75 -10.48
C ALA A 67 -5.78 5.81 -9.41
N TRP A 68 -6.55 6.81 -9.81
CA TRP A 68 -7.21 7.74 -8.90
C TRP A 68 -8.64 7.26 -8.65
N ALA A 69 -9.07 7.34 -7.40
CA ALA A 69 -10.47 7.29 -7.01
C ALA A 69 -10.97 8.69 -6.72
N SER A 70 -12.19 9.00 -7.17
CA SER A 70 -12.80 10.32 -6.99
C SER A 70 -13.05 10.65 -5.52
N SER A 71 -13.19 9.63 -4.66
CA SER A 71 -13.29 9.80 -3.21
C SER A 71 -12.88 8.51 -2.49
N ALA A 72 -12.54 8.64 -1.20
CA ALA A 72 -12.37 7.51 -0.30
C ALA A 72 -13.68 6.72 -0.14
N TYR A 73 -13.55 5.44 0.19
CA TYR A 73 -14.68 4.59 0.55
C TYR A 73 -14.56 4.08 2.00
N THR A 74 -15.69 3.65 2.57
CA THR A 74 -15.70 3.09 3.94
C THR A 74 -15.74 1.58 3.90
N ARG A 75 -14.83 0.93 4.64
CA ARG A 75 -14.81 -0.52 4.88
C ARG A 75 -14.76 -0.79 6.37
N ALA A 76 -15.71 -1.58 6.89
CA ALA A 76 -15.77 -1.95 8.31
C ALA A 76 -15.64 -0.73 9.27
N LYS A 77 -16.33 0.38 8.94
CA LYS A 77 -16.30 1.67 9.67
C LYS A 77 -14.94 2.40 9.66
N ARG A 78 -14.01 1.98 8.81
CA ARG A 78 -12.74 2.69 8.57
C ARG A 78 -12.76 3.27 7.17
N MET A 79 -12.26 4.49 7.05
CA MET A 79 -12.05 5.14 5.77
C MET A 79 -10.81 4.54 5.10
N VAL A 80 -10.91 4.24 3.81
CA VAL A 80 -9.84 3.69 2.98
C VAL A 80 -9.42 4.77 2.00
N LEU A 81 -8.19 5.29 2.20
CA LEU A 81 -7.62 6.40 1.41
C LEU A 81 -6.75 5.90 0.25
N GLY A 82 -6.26 4.67 0.35
CA GLY A 82 -5.53 3.96 -0.68
C GLY A 82 -5.86 2.48 -0.64
N GLN A 83 -5.62 1.79 -1.75
CA GLN A 83 -5.74 0.34 -1.81
C GLN A 83 -4.78 -0.22 -2.85
N CYS A 84 -3.86 -1.06 -2.39
CA CYS A 84 -3.14 -2.01 -3.20
C CYS A 84 -3.93 -3.32 -3.32
N GLU A 85 -4.11 -3.80 -4.55
CA GLU A 85 -4.70 -5.11 -4.82
C GLU A 85 -3.89 -5.90 -5.84
N LYS A 86 -3.79 -7.21 -5.63
CA LYS A 86 -3.40 -8.14 -6.69
C LYS A 86 -4.63 -8.36 -7.56
N VAL A 87 -4.56 -7.98 -8.83
CA VAL A 87 -5.72 -7.95 -9.72
C VAL A 87 -6.22 -9.37 -9.97
N MET A 88 -7.43 -9.64 -9.49
CA MET A 88 -8.07 -10.94 -9.58
C MET A 88 -9.53 -10.74 -9.99
N PHE A 89 -9.94 -11.37 -11.10
CA PHE A 89 -11.31 -11.28 -11.58
C PHE A 89 -12.18 -12.43 -11.11
N GLN A 90 -13.47 -12.18 -10.98
CA GLN A 90 -14.45 -13.24 -10.72
C GLN A 90 -14.44 -14.29 -11.84
N LYS A 91 -14.73 -15.55 -11.52
CA LYS A 91 -14.79 -16.63 -12.52
C LYS A 91 -15.95 -16.41 -13.50
N GLY A 92 -15.64 -16.39 -14.80
CA GLY A 92 -16.54 -16.69 -15.91
C GLY A 92 -17.42 -15.56 -16.46
N GLY A 93 -17.76 -15.70 -17.75
CA GLY A 93 -18.79 -14.93 -18.45
C GLY A 93 -18.53 -13.43 -18.62
N TRP A 94 -19.60 -12.67 -18.81
CA TRP A 94 -19.53 -11.23 -19.08
C TRP A 94 -19.04 -10.39 -17.90
N LYS A 95 -19.12 -10.89 -16.66
CA LYS A 95 -18.58 -10.17 -15.48
C LYS A 95 -17.07 -10.06 -15.57
N LYS A 96 -16.39 -11.18 -15.81
CA LYS A 96 -14.94 -11.21 -16.04
C LYS A 96 -14.57 -10.36 -17.24
N ALA A 97 -15.27 -10.52 -18.37
CA ALA A 97 -14.96 -9.80 -19.60
C ALA A 97 -15.03 -8.27 -19.43
N ARG A 98 -16.05 -7.75 -18.70
CA ARG A 98 -16.14 -6.30 -18.42
C ARG A 98 -15.02 -5.79 -17.51
N GLN A 99 -14.62 -6.56 -16.51
CA GLN A 99 -13.51 -6.18 -15.62
C GLN A 99 -12.17 -6.19 -16.36
N GLU A 100 -11.91 -7.20 -17.18
CA GLU A 100 -10.72 -7.27 -18.04
C GLU A 100 -10.69 -6.16 -19.09
N GLN A 101 -11.83 -5.89 -19.73
CA GLN A 101 -11.96 -4.81 -20.70
C GLN A 101 -11.65 -3.47 -20.02
N GLN A 102 -12.19 -3.20 -18.82
CA GLN A 102 -11.92 -1.96 -18.11
C GLN A 102 -10.43 -1.72 -17.88
N MET A 103 -9.69 -2.76 -17.46
CA MET A 103 -8.24 -2.65 -17.25
C MET A 103 -7.50 -2.41 -18.57
N ARG A 104 -7.88 -3.12 -19.65
CA ARG A 104 -7.26 -2.94 -20.96
C ARG A 104 -7.55 -1.58 -21.59
N ASP A 105 -8.77 -1.07 -21.41
CA ASP A 105 -9.15 0.27 -21.91
C ASP A 105 -8.38 1.37 -21.16
N TRP A 106 -8.08 1.16 -19.87
CA TRP A 106 -7.30 2.10 -19.06
C TRP A 106 -5.79 2.01 -19.26
N PHE A 107 -5.24 0.80 -19.30
CA PHE A 107 -3.80 0.56 -19.21
C PHE A 107 -3.21 -0.07 -20.49
N GLY A 108 -4.03 -0.58 -21.40
CA GLY A 108 -3.61 -1.40 -22.54
C GLY A 108 -3.42 -2.88 -22.20
N PHE A 109 -3.38 -3.23 -20.92
CA PHE A 109 -3.13 -4.57 -20.40
C PHE A 109 -3.91 -4.81 -19.09
N VAL A 110 -3.79 -6.01 -18.52
CA VAL A 110 -4.30 -6.32 -17.18
C VAL A 110 -3.12 -6.31 -16.22
N PRO A 111 -3.00 -5.32 -15.32
CA PRO A 111 -1.85 -5.27 -14.42
C PRO A 111 -1.83 -6.42 -13.42
N THR A 112 -0.66 -6.78 -12.90
CA THR A 112 -0.57 -7.76 -11.79
C THR A 112 -1.05 -7.15 -10.48
N TYR A 113 -0.63 -5.91 -10.20
CA TYR A 113 -1.09 -5.11 -9.07
C TYR A 113 -1.65 -3.77 -9.53
N LEU A 114 -2.71 -3.34 -8.86
CA LEU A 114 -3.27 -2.00 -9.00
C LEU A 114 -3.23 -1.31 -7.64
N ILE A 115 -2.62 -0.12 -7.59
CA ILE A 115 -2.71 0.79 -6.44
C ILE A 115 -3.68 1.90 -6.80
N THR A 116 -4.76 2.02 -6.04
CA THR A 116 -5.76 3.09 -6.21
C THR A 116 -5.66 4.05 -5.04
N ILE A 117 -5.59 5.35 -5.33
CA ILE A 117 -5.45 6.41 -4.32
C ILE A 117 -6.64 7.37 -4.38
N ASP A 118 -7.15 7.78 -3.22
CA ASP A 118 -8.17 8.81 -3.10
C ASP A 118 -7.63 10.19 -3.52
N ALA A 119 -8.21 10.72 -4.60
CA ALA A 119 -7.91 12.04 -5.14
C ALA A 119 -8.25 13.16 -4.16
N THR A 120 -9.37 13.07 -3.44
CA THR A 120 -9.82 14.13 -2.51
C THR A 120 -8.93 14.24 -1.29
N PHE A 121 -8.40 13.10 -0.82
CA PHE A 121 -7.36 13.09 0.20
C PHE A 121 -6.08 13.71 -0.34
N CYS A 122 -5.61 13.30 -1.53
CA CYS A 122 -4.35 13.80 -2.09
C CYS A 122 -4.36 15.30 -2.38
N ASP A 123 -5.50 15.88 -2.71
CA ASP A 123 -5.66 17.33 -2.85
C ASP A 123 -5.39 18.08 -1.53
N LYS A 124 -5.82 17.50 -0.41
CA LYS A 124 -5.75 18.13 0.93
C LYS A 124 -4.50 17.74 1.73
N ALA A 125 -3.91 16.59 1.41
CA ALA A 125 -2.77 16.03 2.11
C ALA A 125 -1.51 16.86 1.90
N ASN A 126 -0.71 17.05 2.95
CA ASN A 126 0.64 17.60 2.79
C ASN A 126 1.57 16.55 2.14
N ASP A 127 2.79 16.96 1.79
CA ASP A 127 3.75 16.09 1.07
C ASP A 127 4.14 14.84 1.86
N SER A 128 4.28 14.96 3.18
CA SER A 128 4.61 13.80 4.02
C SER A 128 3.45 12.81 4.10
N GLU A 129 2.22 13.30 4.22
CA GLU A 129 1.01 12.45 4.26
C GLU A 129 0.80 11.71 2.93
N PHE A 130 1.00 12.41 1.81
CA PHE A 130 0.93 11.84 0.47
C PHE A 130 1.98 10.74 0.28
N CYS A 131 3.25 11.03 0.63
CA CYS A 131 4.33 10.06 0.48
C CYS A 131 4.14 8.86 1.42
N ALA A 132 3.68 9.08 2.65
CA ALA A 132 3.39 8.01 3.59
C ALA A 132 2.29 7.07 3.09
N LEU A 133 1.22 7.62 2.48
CA LEU A 133 0.15 6.81 1.91
C LEU A 133 0.66 5.97 0.73
N LEU A 134 1.40 6.56 -0.20
CA LEU A 134 1.94 5.81 -1.34
C LEU A 134 2.88 4.68 -0.88
N GLU A 135 3.77 4.97 0.06
CA GLU A 135 4.71 3.97 0.56
C GLU A 135 3.99 2.86 1.36
N HIS A 136 2.98 3.22 2.14
CA HIS A 136 2.07 2.24 2.78
C HIS A 136 1.48 1.27 1.75
N GLU A 137 0.92 1.79 0.65
CA GLU A 137 0.36 0.92 -0.40
C GLU A 137 1.43 0.08 -1.12
N LEU A 138 2.66 0.57 -1.25
CA LEU A 138 3.77 -0.23 -1.81
C LEU A 138 4.16 -1.39 -0.90
N TYR A 139 4.13 -1.22 0.42
CA TYR A 139 4.41 -2.31 1.38
C TYR A 139 3.41 -3.46 1.30
N HIS A 140 2.22 -3.26 0.73
CA HIS A 140 1.30 -4.35 0.44
C HIS A 140 1.79 -5.30 -0.66
N ILE A 141 2.78 -4.91 -1.47
CA ILE A 141 3.45 -5.80 -2.42
C ILE A 141 4.62 -6.45 -1.70
N GLY A 142 4.35 -7.55 -1.00
CA GLY A 142 5.36 -8.30 -0.26
C GLY A 142 6.14 -9.27 -1.14
N VAL A 143 7.32 -9.69 -0.68
CA VAL A 143 8.18 -10.71 -1.30
C VAL A 143 8.43 -11.85 -0.33
N GLU A 144 8.31 -13.10 -0.81
CA GLU A 144 8.59 -14.28 0.00
C GLU A 144 10.08 -14.34 0.33
N ARG A 145 10.38 -14.62 1.60
CA ARG A 145 11.74 -14.77 2.11
C ARG A 145 11.91 -16.12 2.82
N ASP A 146 13.10 -16.68 2.75
CA ASP A 146 13.44 -17.92 3.46
C ASP A 146 13.76 -17.67 4.94
N SER A 147 14.21 -18.71 5.65
CA SER A 147 14.56 -18.61 7.08
C SER A 147 15.74 -17.70 7.38
N ASP A 148 16.59 -17.45 6.40
CA ASP A 148 17.76 -16.59 6.53
C ASP A 148 17.45 -15.14 6.11
N GLY A 149 16.24 -14.89 5.61
CA GLY A 149 15.74 -13.58 5.19
C GLY A 149 16.01 -13.26 3.72
N GLU A 150 16.55 -14.22 2.95
CA GLU A 150 16.84 -14.04 1.53
C GLU A 150 15.60 -14.18 0.67
N ILE A 151 15.54 -13.44 -0.44
CA ILE A 151 14.39 -13.47 -1.36
C ILE A 151 14.27 -14.85 -2.01
N ILE A 152 13.06 -15.40 -1.99
CA ILE A 152 12.74 -16.64 -2.70
C ILE A 152 12.36 -16.28 -4.15
N TYR A 153 13.12 -16.84 -5.09
CA TYR A 153 12.85 -16.71 -6.52
C TYR A 153 12.01 -17.88 -7.04
N SER A 154 11.22 -17.61 -8.08
CA SER A 154 10.44 -18.63 -8.78
C SER A 154 11.31 -19.40 -9.77
N ASP A 155 11.40 -20.73 -9.63
CA ASP A 155 12.16 -21.59 -10.54
C ASP A 155 11.71 -21.49 -12.02
N HIS A 156 10.46 -21.09 -12.24
CA HIS A 156 9.89 -20.98 -13.58
C HIS A 156 10.19 -19.64 -14.26
N THR A 157 10.22 -18.56 -13.49
CA THR A 157 10.34 -17.20 -14.05
C THR A 157 11.67 -16.53 -13.74
N GLY A 158 12.42 -17.03 -12.76
CA GLY A 158 13.62 -16.39 -12.24
C GLY A 158 13.36 -15.09 -11.48
N LEU A 159 12.09 -14.77 -11.20
CA LEU A 159 11.67 -13.52 -10.54
C LEU A 159 11.34 -13.72 -9.07
N PRO A 160 11.42 -12.67 -8.23
CA PRO A 160 10.99 -12.73 -6.84
C PRO A 160 9.55 -13.21 -6.69
N LYS A 161 9.31 -14.17 -5.79
CA LYS A 161 7.94 -14.59 -5.46
C LYS A 161 7.28 -13.51 -4.62
N HIS A 162 6.17 -12.99 -5.13
CA HIS A 162 5.47 -11.87 -4.50
C HIS A 162 4.06 -12.27 -4.02
N TYR A 163 3.61 -11.62 -2.95
CA TYR A 163 2.29 -11.82 -2.38
C TYR A 163 1.63 -10.48 -2.05
N LEU A 164 0.33 -10.51 -1.77
CA LEU A 164 -0.38 -9.34 -1.24
C LEU A 164 -0.27 -9.40 0.29
N ALA A 165 0.58 -8.56 0.87
CA ALA A 165 0.73 -8.46 2.31
C ALA A 165 -0.49 -7.77 2.92
N GLY A 166 -0.88 -8.19 4.13
CA GLY A 166 -1.84 -7.43 4.93
C GLY A 166 -1.19 -6.17 5.53
N HIS A 167 -1.89 -5.49 6.42
CA HIS A 167 -1.22 -4.50 7.28
C HIS A 167 -0.33 -5.25 8.27
N ASP A 168 0.96 -5.33 7.97
CA ASP A 168 1.94 -6.08 8.75
C ASP A 168 2.93 -5.13 9.44
N VAL A 169 3.66 -5.63 10.43
CA VAL A 169 4.56 -4.83 11.27
C VAL A 169 5.63 -4.10 10.45
N GLU A 170 6.16 -4.71 9.39
CA GLU A 170 7.17 -4.06 8.53
C GLU A 170 6.63 -2.84 7.78
N GLU A 171 5.37 -2.89 7.32
CA GLU A 171 4.69 -1.73 6.75
C GLU A 171 4.63 -0.58 7.77
N PHE A 172 4.22 -0.87 9.00
CA PHE A 172 4.18 0.12 10.07
C PHE A 172 5.57 0.66 10.43
N ILE A 173 6.58 -0.21 10.58
CA ILE A 173 7.94 0.20 10.92
C ILE A 173 8.52 1.07 9.82
N GLY A 174 8.41 0.65 8.56
CA GLY A 174 8.91 1.36 7.39
C GLY A 174 8.33 2.76 7.29
N VAL A 175 7.00 2.87 7.35
CA VAL A 175 6.28 4.15 7.30
C VAL A 175 6.65 5.05 8.48
N VAL A 176 6.64 4.53 9.72
CA VAL A 176 6.97 5.34 10.91
C VAL A 176 8.42 5.80 10.90
N LYS A 177 9.35 4.96 10.45
CA LYS A 177 10.78 5.30 10.35
C LYS A 177 11.04 6.44 9.37
N ARG A 178 10.28 6.52 8.28
CA ARG A 178 10.49 7.48 7.18
C ARG A 178 9.66 8.75 7.34
N TRP A 179 8.41 8.63 7.79
CA TRP A 179 7.44 9.73 7.83
C TRP A 179 7.01 10.14 9.24
N GLY A 180 7.46 9.40 10.25
CA GLY A 180 7.10 9.62 11.64
C GLY A 180 5.79 8.95 12.05
N ALA A 181 5.57 8.90 13.37
CA ALA A 181 4.38 8.29 13.96
C ALA A 181 3.15 9.17 13.79
N ASN A 182 2.02 8.58 13.37
CA ASN A 182 0.72 9.23 13.44
C ASN A 182 0.19 9.28 14.89
N GLU A 183 -0.91 9.99 15.14
CA GLU A 183 -1.46 10.16 16.49
C GLU A 183 -1.84 8.85 17.18
N ASN A 184 -2.32 7.84 16.44
CA ASN A 184 -2.63 6.54 17.01
C ASN A 184 -1.36 5.81 17.46
N VAL A 185 -0.29 5.86 16.67
CA VAL A 185 1.02 5.27 17.02
C VAL A 185 1.66 6.04 18.17
N LYS A 186 1.59 7.37 18.19
CA LYS A 186 2.06 8.19 19.32
C LYS A 186 1.34 7.82 20.62
N ARG A 187 0.02 7.65 20.56
CA ARG A 187 -0.79 7.20 21.69
C ARG A 187 -0.41 5.78 22.12
N LEU A 188 -0.13 4.88 21.19
CA LEU A 188 0.36 3.54 21.51
C LEU A 188 1.72 3.58 22.21
N ILE A 189 2.65 4.39 21.71
CA ILE A 189 3.97 4.60 22.33
C ILE A 189 3.82 5.17 23.75
N GLU A 190 2.92 6.13 23.94
CA GLU A 190 2.63 6.71 25.26
C GLU A 190 2.11 5.64 26.23
N VAL A 191 1.17 4.80 25.80
CA VAL A 191 0.67 3.68 26.61
C VAL A 191 1.78 2.67 26.91
N ALA A 192 2.60 2.33 25.92
CA ALA A 192 3.69 1.35 26.05
C ALA A 192 4.83 1.82 26.97
N LYS A 193 4.97 3.13 27.21
CA LYS A 193 5.92 3.68 28.19
C LYS A 193 5.49 3.46 29.64
N ASN A 194 4.22 3.12 29.88
CA ASN A 194 3.71 2.83 31.21
C ASN A 194 3.80 1.32 31.51
N PRO A 195 3.96 0.93 32.79
CA PRO A 195 3.86 -0.48 33.15
C PRO A 195 2.49 -1.04 32.74
N PRO A 196 2.41 -2.32 32.36
CA PRO A 196 1.14 -2.94 31.98
C PRO A 196 0.14 -2.82 33.12
N PHE A 197 -1.12 -2.58 32.77
CA PHE A 197 -2.21 -2.46 33.74
C PHE A 197 -2.39 -3.74 34.57
N VAL A 198 -2.10 -4.90 33.96
CA VAL A 198 -2.09 -6.19 34.65
C VAL A 198 -0.66 -6.51 35.06
N SER A 199 -0.44 -6.65 36.37
CA SER A 199 0.88 -6.99 36.89
C SER A 199 1.20 -8.48 36.73
N ASP A 200 2.48 -8.83 36.62
CA ASP A 200 2.94 -10.23 36.62
C ASP A 200 2.47 -11.00 37.86
N LEU A 201 2.34 -10.29 39.00
CA LEU A 201 1.82 -10.86 40.24
C LEU A 201 0.35 -11.28 40.11
N ASP A 202 -0.48 -10.47 39.46
CA ASP A 202 -1.89 -10.79 39.28
C ASP A 202 -2.07 -11.90 38.24
N ILE A 203 -1.24 -11.92 37.19
CA ILE A 203 -1.16 -13.04 36.24
C ILE A 203 -0.79 -14.34 36.98
N SER A 204 0.26 -14.31 37.80
CA SER A 204 0.72 -15.45 38.60
C SER A 204 -0.37 -16.03 39.51
N LYS A 205 -1.09 -15.17 40.25
CA LYS A 205 -2.22 -15.57 41.11
C LYS A 205 -3.35 -16.24 40.34
N CYS A 206 -3.64 -15.78 39.12
CA CYS A 206 -4.71 -16.30 38.28
C CYS A 206 -4.32 -17.59 37.53
N CYS A 207 -3.08 -17.67 37.02
CA CYS A 207 -2.63 -18.80 36.20
C CYS A 207 -2.21 -20.02 37.02
N GLY A 208 -2.04 -19.88 38.34
CA GLY A 208 -1.78 -21.00 39.25
C GLY A 208 -0.44 -21.74 39.03
N ASN A 209 0.43 -21.23 38.14
CA ASN A 209 1.64 -21.94 37.70
C ASN A 209 2.94 -21.39 38.29
N CYS A 210 2.88 -20.45 39.24
CA CYS A 210 4.07 -19.90 39.91
C CYS A 210 3.95 -19.96 41.44
N VAL A 211 3.49 -21.10 41.96
CA VAL A 211 3.76 -21.54 43.34
C VAL A 211 4.24 -22.99 43.32
N ILE A 212 5.33 -23.25 42.59
CA ILE A 212 6.23 -24.36 42.91
C ILE A 212 7.62 -23.71 42.95
N ASN A 213 8.18 -23.74 44.17
CA ASN A 213 9.41 -23.10 44.63
C ASN A 213 10.60 -23.12 43.67
#